data_AF-A0A1R2BAA3-F1
#
_entry.id   AF-A0A1R2BAA3-F1
#
_cell.length_a   1.000
_cell.length_b   1.000
_cell.length_c   1.000
_cell.angle_alpha   90.00
_cell.angle_beta   90.00
_cell.angle_gamma   90.00
#
_symmetry.space_group_name_H-M   'P 1'
#
loop_
_entity.id
_entity.type
_entity.pdbx_description
1 polymer ?
#
loop_
_entity_poly.entity_id
_entity_poly.type
_entity_poly.pdbx_seq_one_letter_code
_entity_poly.pdbx_strand_id
1 'polypeptide(L)'
;MSEIPDDLFLLTIDILKANASTQEAQIPSKFRKILTNPIDLSLIEIIDYYHALGRDNVYILDYMLALITLRVCKDAPMAENKGIEFFSTVKYFMDYRPEYKECIMNTYTAAIIQELSHAKPSMLPIWAEKISTITPESLIEPIKDWLDLRYISITYTLISKMQESQSILSMKEILYFIKEGQSFKLKIDSIANMSVAQILENIININDLRGFKKILGENINPNFEESREIIGLVKSIKNLGDEIKEKITFIEGKIGTAKMFLCPNYKKIPKEQTPNEDLKEHLIDWSQMIRDPGAIYAHSSDMINVTIWKSRSPDGQVVVTKTYTFLKDNYDTSPIDNEIRILTYLSNRATNDNCFLKYYGTNKEHKKVNLHMEAGEKNLMDFLTECKRKGERIEPQLIEKWIISLLNCFSELSIKSIYHCDIKPHNILVTLDKNVKVIDFSISKIQGESEATISPTMEYSIQGTRGYMAPELQDKLDSGDRIAQYKPGKADVFSLGMTFLQMINFEELSGLNKLDKNRELIDKVEAIKGYPEWIKVLLKAMLTPTRQQRPSFSKCLSFITIESGILVTTIT
;
A
#
# COMPACT_ATOMS: atom_id res chain seq x y z
N MET A 1 -44.67 13.49 -37.39
CA MET A 1 -44.56 12.15 -38.01
C MET A 1 -43.97 12.20 -39.40
N SER A 2 -43.96 13.35 -40.07
CA SER A 2 -43.28 13.55 -41.36
C SER A 2 -41.74 13.65 -41.27
N GLU A 3 -41.16 13.45 -40.08
CA GLU A 3 -39.72 13.54 -39.81
C GLU A 3 -39.24 12.38 -38.90
N ILE A 4 -39.97 11.26 -38.88
CA ILE A 4 -39.52 10.05 -38.19
C ILE A 4 -38.74 9.23 -39.22
N PRO A 5 -37.58 8.62 -38.88
CA PRO A 5 -36.93 7.68 -39.78
C PRO A 5 -37.93 6.59 -40.19
N ASP A 6 -38.18 6.51 -41.48
CA ASP A 6 -39.16 5.61 -42.11
C ASP A 6 -38.98 4.15 -41.63
N ASP A 7 -37.76 3.76 -41.32
CA ASP A 7 -37.34 2.39 -40.99
C ASP A 7 -38.05 1.76 -39.78
N LEU A 8 -38.21 2.47 -38.64
CA LEU A 8 -38.83 1.89 -37.43
C LEU A 8 -40.36 1.88 -37.52
N PHE A 9 -40.92 2.89 -38.18
CA PHE A 9 -42.37 3.06 -38.29
C PHE A 9 -42.98 2.10 -39.32
N LEU A 10 -42.36 1.96 -40.51
CA LEU A 10 -42.95 1.24 -41.64
C LEU A 10 -42.90 -0.29 -41.55
N LEU A 11 -42.04 -0.88 -40.71
CA LEU A 11 -41.90 -2.34 -40.65
C LEU A 11 -42.06 -2.96 -39.25
N THR A 12 -41.74 -2.23 -38.16
CA THR A 12 -41.66 -2.86 -36.82
C THR A 12 -42.88 -2.57 -35.96
N ILE A 13 -43.29 -1.30 -35.83
CA ILE A 13 -44.35 -0.92 -34.89
C ILE A 13 -45.73 -1.43 -35.33
N ASP A 14 -46.08 -1.32 -36.61
CA ASP A 14 -47.38 -1.77 -37.12
C ASP A 14 -47.53 -3.30 -37.04
N ILE A 15 -46.45 -4.05 -37.32
CA ILE A 15 -46.44 -5.51 -37.17
C ILE A 15 -46.61 -5.90 -35.69
N LEU A 16 -45.85 -5.28 -34.79
CA LEU A 16 -45.95 -5.55 -33.36
C LEU A 16 -47.31 -5.16 -32.79
N LYS A 17 -47.90 -4.06 -33.29
CA LYS A 17 -49.26 -3.64 -32.95
C LYS A 17 -50.31 -4.66 -33.38
N ALA A 18 -50.23 -5.15 -34.62
CA ALA A 18 -51.14 -6.16 -35.14
C ALA A 18 -51.07 -7.44 -34.30
N ASN A 19 -49.85 -7.89 -33.97
CA ASN A 19 -49.64 -9.05 -33.11
C ASN A 19 -50.20 -8.83 -31.69
N ALA A 20 -49.93 -7.69 -31.07
CA ALA A 20 -50.48 -7.35 -29.74
C ALA A 20 -52.02 -7.29 -29.75
N SER A 21 -52.62 -6.82 -30.84
CA SER A 21 -54.08 -6.73 -31.00
C SER A 21 -54.76 -8.10 -31.03
N THR A 22 -54.07 -9.17 -31.44
CA THR A 22 -54.60 -10.55 -31.36
C THR A 22 -54.91 -11.00 -29.93
N GLN A 23 -54.31 -10.32 -28.93
CA GLN A 23 -54.46 -10.62 -27.52
C GLN A 23 -55.14 -9.48 -26.74
N GLU A 24 -55.85 -8.59 -27.44
CA GLU A 24 -56.58 -7.46 -26.84
C GLU A 24 -57.51 -7.89 -25.69
N ALA A 25 -58.13 -9.07 -25.79
CA ALA A 25 -59.02 -9.60 -24.76
C ALA A 25 -58.32 -9.77 -23.40
N GLN A 26 -57.00 -9.95 -23.38
CA GLN A 26 -56.17 -10.10 -22.18
C GLN A 26 -55.76 -8.75 -21.58
N ILE A 27 -55.99 -7.64 -22.30
CA ILE A 27 -55.65 -6.29 -21.84
C ILE A 27 -56.85 -5.70 -21.09
N PRO A 28 -56.69 -5.30 -19.82
CA PRO A 28 -57.71 -4.55 -19.09
C PRO A 28 -58.15 -3.31 -19.87
N SER A 29 -59.47 -3.04 -19.90
CA SER A 29 -60.07 -1.96 -20.72
C SER A 29 -59.38 -0.61 -20.57
N LYS A 30 -58.97 -0.24 -19.34
CA LYS A 30 -58.23 1.00 -19.05
C LYS A 30 -56.89 1.15 -19.80
N PHE A 31 -56.27 0.04 -20.21
CA PHE A 31 -54.98 0.04 -20.89
C PHE A 31 -55.08 -0.14 -22.41
N ARG A 32 -56.26 -0.48 -22.95
CA ARG A 32 -56.47 -0.71 -24.39
C ARG A 32 -56.23 0.53 -25.26
N LYS A 33 -56.19 1.72 -24.65
CA LYS A 33 -55.79 2.98 -25.31
C LYS A 33 -54.45 2.84 -26.05
N ILE A 34 -53.54 2.00 -25.56
CA ILE A 34 -52.25 1.73 -26.21
C ILE A 34 -52.39 1.10 -27.60
N LEU A 35 -53.42 0.29 -27.84
CA LEU A 35 -53.67 -0.35 -29.13
C LEU A 35 -54.44 0.58 -30.09
N THR A 36 -55.25 1.48 -29.58
CA THR A 36 -56.12 2.32 -30.42
C THR A 36 -55.44 3.64 -30.81
N ASN A 37 -54.80 4.32 -29.86
CA ASN A 37 -54.19 5.63 -30.09
C ASN A 37 -52.89 5.81 -29.27
N PRO A 38 -51.81 5.13 -29.66
CA PRO A 38 -50.53 5.13 -28.93
C PRO A 38 -49.78 6.47 -28.96
N ILE A 39 -50.13 7.35 -29.90
CA ILE A 39 -49.40 8.58 -30.20
C ILE A 39 -49.66 9.66 -29.14
N ASP A 40 -50.86 9.61 -28.56
CA ASP A 40 -51.31 10.51 -27.50
C ASP A 40 -50.81 10.09 -26.11
N LEU A 41 -50.07 8.99 -26.01
CA LEU A 41 -49.50 8.54 -24.75
C LEU A 41 -48.13 9.19 -24.53
N SER A 42 -47.96 9.75 -23.34
CA SER A 42 -46.66 10.16 -22.82
C SER A 42 -45.78 8.96 -22.50
N LEU A 43 -44.47 9.16 -22.45
CA LEU A 43 -43.52 8.11 -22.08
C LEU A 43 -43.84 7.50 -20.71
N ILE A 44 -44.26 8.34 -19.76
CA ILE A 44 -44.65 7.92 -18.40
C ILE A 44 -45.87 6.99 -18.45
N GLU A 45 -46.91 7.37 -19.21
CA GLU A 45 -48.09 6.51 -19.38
C GLU A 45 -47.74 5.16 -20.00
N ILE A 46 -46.84 5.13 -20.99
CA ILE A 46 -46.39 3.88 -21.61
C ILE A 46 -45.64 2.99 -20.59
N ILE A 47 -44.80 3.58 -19.73
CA ILE A 47 -44.07 2.86 -18.68
C ILE A 47 -45.01 2.33 -17.59
N ASP A 48 -45.99 3.12 -17.17
CA ASP A 48 -46.99 2.68 -16.20
C ASP A 48 -47.76 1.48 -16.74
N TYR A 49 -48.08 1.49 -18.02
CA TYR A 49 -48.75 0.37 -18.69
C TYR A 49 -47.80 -0.84 -18.76
N TYR A 50 -46.49 -0.64 -18.96
CA TYR A 50 -45.49 -1.71 -19.03
C TYR A 50 -45.41 -2.44 -17.70
N HIS A 51 -45.38 -1.69 -16.60
CA HIS A 51 -45.37 -2.26 -15.26
C HIS A 51 -46.70 -2.93 -14.89
N ALA A 52 -47.84 -2.39 -15.35
CA ALA A 52 -49.16 -2.90 -15.00
C ALA A 52 -49.60 -4.14 -15.80
N LEU A 53 -49.20 -4.23 -17.08
CA LEU A 53 -49.55 -5.37 -17.95
C LEU A 53 -48.57 -6.54 -17.80
N GLY A 54 -47.38 -6.30 -17.25
CA GLY A 54 -46.41 -7.34 -16.91
C GLY A 54 -45.81 -8.04 -18.14
N ARG A 55 -44.95 -9.02 -17.88
CA ARG A 55 -44.20 -9.79 -18.90
C ARG A 55 -44.95 -11.01 -19.43
N ASP A 56 -46.19 -11.24 -18.98
CA ASP A 56 -46.93 -12.47 -19.25
C ASP A 56 -47.37 -12.60 -20.71
N ASN A 57 -47.31 -11.50 -21.46
CA ASN A 57 -47.69 -11.43 -22.86
C ASN A 57 -46.56 -10.87 -23.73
N VAL A 58 -45.93 -11.75 -24.51
CA VAL A 58 -44.77 -11.43 -25.33
C VAL A 58 -45.09 -10.39 -26.43
N TYR A 59 -46.24 -10.50 -27.10
CA TYR A 59 -46.58 -9.59 -28.19
C TYR A 59 -46.90 -8.17 -27.71
N ILE A 60 -47.58 -8.05 -26.58
CA ILE A 60 -47.81 -6.74 -25.94
C ILE A 60 -46.48 -6.17 -25.47
N LEU A 61 -45.64 -6.96 -24.80
CA LEU A 61 -44.33 -6.53 -24.31
C LEU A 61 -43.46 -5.96 -25.43
N ASP A 62 -43.37 -6.65 -26.57
CA ASP A 62 -42.59 -6.20 -27.73
C ASP A 62 -43.14 -4.88 -28.29
N TYR A 63 -44.46 -4.76 -28.41
CA TYR A 63 -45.09 -3.53 -28.86
C TYR A 63 -44.82 -2.35 -27.92
N MET A 64 -44.86 -2.59 -26.61
CA MET A 64 -44.58 -1.57 -25.60
C MET A 64 -43.13 -1.11 -25.62
N LEU A 65 -42.17 -2.03 -25.74
CA LEU A 65 -40.75 -1.70 -25.84
C LEU A 65 -40.44 -0.90 -27.12
N ALA A 66 -41.10 -1.22 -28.23
CA ALA A 66 -40.99 -0.44 -29.46
C ALA A 66 -41.54 1.00 -29.29
N LEU A 67 -42.69 1.16 -28.63
CA LEU A 67 -43.27 2.48 -28.32
C LEU A 67 -42.38 3.30 -27.38
N ILE A 68 -41.81 2.68 -26.34
CA ILE A 68 -40.85 3.33 -25.45
C ILE A 68 -39.64 3.82 -26.25
N THR A 69 -39.07 2.97 -27.10
CA THR A 69 -37.90 3.30 -27.93
C THR A 69 -38.19 4.48 -28.86
N LEU A 70 -39.31 4.44 -29.58
CA LEU A 70 -39.73 5.54 -30.45
C LEU A 70 -39.89 6.85 -29.68
N ARG A 71 -40.50 6.79 -28.49
CA ARG A 71 -40.77 7.97 -27.68
C ARG A 71 -39.49 8.58 -27.12
N VAL A 72 -38.55 7.75 -26.68
CA VAL A 72 -37.19 8.19 -26.30
C VAL A 72 -36.49 8.86 -27.47
N CYS A 73 -36.58 8.27 -28.69
CA CYS A 73 -35.97 8.87 -29.88
C CYS A 73 -36.56 10.24 -30.23
N LYS A 74 -37.89 10.38 -30.10
CA LYS A 74 -38.62 11.60 -30.45
C LYS A 74 -38.39 12.74 -29.45
N ASP A 75 -38.33 12.41 -28.17
CA ASP A 75 -38.28 13.39 -27.09
C ASP A 75 -36.83 13.74 -26.66
N ALA A 76 -35.81 13.23 -27.36
CA ALA A 76 -34.42 13.61 -27.11
C ALA A 76 -34.17 15.11 -27.45
N PRO A 77 -33.29 15.81 -26.69
CA PRO A 77 -32.68 15.36 -25.45
C PRO A 77 -33.72 15.39 -24.33
N MET A 78 -33.75 14.34 -23.54
CA MET A 78 -34.67 14.20 -22.43
C MET A 78 -34.25 15.12 -21.28
N ALA A 79 -35.25 15.69 -20.61
CA ALA A 79 -35.03 16.51 -19.44
C ALA A 79 -34.19 15.77 -18.38
N GLU A 80 -33.29 16.50 -17.73
CA GLU A 80 -32.46 16.00 -16.62
C GLU A 80 -31.50 14.83 -16.98
N ASN A 81 -31.18 14.63 -18.27
CA ASN A 81 -30.37 13.49 -18.78
C ASN A 81 -31.05 12.12 -18.58
N LYS A 82 -32.38 12.08 -18.48
CA LYS A 82 -33.13 10.82 -18.33
C LYS A 82 -32.94 9.85 -19.50
N GLY A 83 -32.40 10.29 -20.63
CA GLY A 83 -32.02 9.41 -21.74
C GLY A 83 -31.09 8.25 -21.30
N ILE A 84 -30.24 8.46 -20.29
CA ILE A 84 -29.38 7.42 -19.69
C ILE A 84 -30.18 6.33 -18.98
N GLU A 85 -31.25 6.70 -18.29
CA GLU A 85 -32.13 5.76 -17.57
C GLU A 85 -32.81 4.83 -18.58
N PHE A 86 -33.25 5.40 -19.70
CA PHE A 86 -33.95 4.66 -20.76
C PHE A 86 -33.04 3.86 -21.69
N PHE A 87 -31.74 4.15 -21.74
CA PHE A 87 -30.77 3.40 -22.53
C PHE A 87 -30.85 1.89 -22.24
N SER A 88 -30.96 1.51 -20.96
CA SER A 88 -31.02 0.10 -20.55
C SER A 88 -32.27 -0.59 -21.07
N THR A 89 -33.38 0.13 -21.17
CA THR A 89 -34.66 -0.38 -21.71
C THR A 89 -34.58 -0.55 -23.23
N VAL A 90 -34.03 0.43 -23.95
CA VAL A 90 -33.82 0.33 -25.40
C VAL A 90 -32.85 -0.80 -25.72
N LYS A 91 -31.74 -0.90 -24.97
CA LYS A 91 -30.78 -2.00 -25.09
C LYS A 91 -31.41 -3.36 -24.82
N TYR A 92 -32.23 -3.47 -23.77
CA TYR A 92 -32.96 -4.69 -23.49
C TYR A 92 -33.81 -5.12 -24.69
N PHE A 93 -34.51 -4.17 -25.34
CA PHE A 93 -35.30 -4.49 -26.52
C PHE A 93 -34.45 -4.98 -27.70
N MET A 94 -33.34 -4.29 -27.97
CA MET A 94 -32.39 -4.70 -29.02
C MET A 94 -31.79 -6.09 -28.79
N ASP A 95 -31.48 -6.43 -27.55
CA ASP A 95 -30.90 -7.74 -27.21
C ASP A 95 -31.97 -8.84 -27.15
N TYR A 96 -33.21 -8.50 -26.78
CA TYR A 96 -34.35 -9.41 -26.75
C TYR A 96 -34.89 -9.75 -28.15
N ARG A 97 -34.88 -8.78 -29.08
CA ARG A 97 -35.32 -8.93 -30.47
C ARG A 97 -34.20 -8.52 -31.44
N PRO A 98 -33.16 -9.36 -31.62
CA PRO A 98 -31.99 -9.03 -32.43
C PRO A 98 -32.33 -8.73 -33.90
N GLU A 99 -33.46 -9.24 -34.43
CA GLU A 99 -33.94 -8.95 -35.78
C GLU A 99 -34.29 -7.46 -36.00
N TYR A 100 -34.59 -6.70 -34.95
CA TYR A 100 -34.88 -5.27 -35.03
C TYR A 100 -33.67 -4.40 -34.65
N LYS A 101 -32.54 -5.01 -34.28
CA LYS A 101 -31.38 -4.32 -33.69
C LYS A 101 -30.82 -3.21 -34.58
N GLU A 102 -30.65 -3.49 -35.87
CA GLU A 102 -30.13 -2.52 -36.85
C GLU A 102 -31.08 -1.34 -37.05
N CYS A 103 -32.38 -1.63 -37.23
CA CYS A 103 -33.43 -0.63 -37.38
C CYS A 103 -33.56 0.28 -36.15
N ILE A 104 -33.54 -0.31 -34.94
CA ILE A 104 -33.57 0.43 -33.68
C ILE A 104 -32.34 1.34 -33.58
N MET A 105 -31.13 0.84 -33.88
CA MET A 105 -29.91 1.64 -33.81
C MET A 105 -29.87 2.78 -34.81
N ASN A 106 -30.33 2.58 -36.05
CA ASN A 106 -30.43 3.66 -37.05
C ASN A 106 -31.32 4.81 -36.54
N THR A 107 -32.41 4.47 -35.87
CA THR A 107 -33.34 5.47 -35.30
C THR A 107 -32.80 6.09 -34.01
N TYR A 108 -32.15 5.30 -33.16
CA TYR A 108 -31.70 5.75 -31.84
C TYR A 108 -30.37 6.53 -31.88
N THR A 109 -29.57 6.35 -32.93
CA THR A 109 -28.28 7.05 -33.11
C THR A 109 -28.44 8.57 -33.04
N ALA A 110 -29.44 9.14 -33.74
CA ALA A 110 -29.70 10.58 -33.73
C ALA A 110 -30.05 11.09 -32.32
N ALA A 111 -30.89 10.34 -31.60
CA ALA A 111 -31.29 10.67 -30.24
C ALA A 111 -30.10 10.61 -29.26
N ILE A 112 -29.24 9.60 -29.36
CA ILE A 112 -28.02 9.51 -28.53
C ILE A 112 -27.10 10.71 -28.80
N ILE A 113 -26.88 11.08 -30.07
CA ILE A 113 -26.05 12.24 -30.42
C ILE A 113 -26.65 13.54 -29.84
N GLN A 114 -27.99 13.67 -29.89
CA GLN A 114 -28.68 14.84 -29.35
C GLN A 114 -28.56 14.91 -27.81
N GLU A 115 -28.71 13.79 -27.11
CA GLU A 115 -28.44 13.66 -25.67
C GLU A 115 -27.01 14.06 -25.33
N LEU A 116 -26.04 13.49 -26.05
CA LEU A 116 -24.61 13.75 -25.86
C LEU A 116 -24.24 15.23 -26.07
N SER A 117 -24.87 15.89 -27.05
CA SER A 117 -24.60 17.30 -27.33
C SER A 117 -25.03 18.26 -26.21
N HIS A 118 -26.03 17.89 -25.42
CA HIS A 118 -26.54 18.66 -24.28
C HIS A 118 -26.04 18.16 -22.93
N ALA A 119 -25.41 16.98 -22.90
CA ALA A 119 -24.86 16.39 -21.70
C ALA A 119 -23.71 17.23 -21.11
N LYS A 120 -23.67 17.29 -19.77
CA LYS A 120 -22.51 17.85 -19.05
C LYS A 120 -21.28 16.97 -19.31
N PRO A 121 -20.05 17.53 -19.33
CA PRO A 121 -18.82 16.75 -19.51
C PRO A 121 -18.69 15.54 -18.56
N SER A 122 -19.16 15.69 -17.32
CA SER A 122 -19.16 14.62 -16.30
C SER A 122 -20.05 13.42 -16.66
N MET A 123 -20.98 13.56 -17.61
CA MET A 123 -21.89 12.50 -18.03
C MET A 123 -21.35 11.72 -19.24
N LEU A 124 -20.32 12.24 -19.93
CA LEU A 124 -19.76 11.59 -21.11
C LEU A 124 -19.17 10.21 -20.81
N PRO A 125 -18.47 9.97 -19.67
CA PRO A 125 -18.00 8.63 -19.33
C PRO A 125 -19.14 7.61 -19.18
N ILE A 126 -20.26 8.02 -18.57
CA ILE A 126 -21.42 7.14 -18.36
C ILE A 126 -22.05 6.75 -19.70
N TRP A 127 -22.17 7.72 -20.61
CA TRP A 127 -22.65 7.45 -21.96
C TRP A 127 -21.70 6.54 -22.73
N ALA A 128 -20.40 6.83 -22.71
CA ALA A 128 -19.39 6.03 -23.41
C ALA A 128 -19.35 4.57 -22.91
N GLU A 129 -19.47 4.36 -21.59
CA GLU A 129 -19.63 3.03 -20.99
C GLU A 129 -20.86 2.32 -21.55
N LYS A 130 -22.04 2.96 -21.49
CA LYS A 130 -23.29 2.39 -22.00
C LYS A 130 -23.20 2.04 -23.47
N ILE A 131 -22.71 2.95 -24.31
CA ILE A 131 -22.56 2.77 -25.75
C ILE A 131 -21.61 1.61 -26.05
N SER A 132 -20.54 1.43 -25.27
CA SER A 132 -19.58 0.32 -25.44
C SER A 132 -20.20 -1.08 -25.27
N THR A 133 -21.38 -1.19 -24.66
CA THR A 133 -22.08 -2.48 -24.45
C THR A 133 -22.88 -2.95 -25.67
N ILE A 134 -22.97 -2.16 -26.74
CA ILE A 134 -23.72 -2.49 -27.96
C ILE A 134 -22.82 -3.30 -28.91
N THR A 135 -23.35 -4.41 -29.42
CA THR A 135 -22.67 -5.31 -30.37
C THR A 135 -23.57 -5.60 -31.59
N PRO A 136 -23.01 -5.72 -32.82
CA PRO A 136 -21.62 -5.50 -33.19
C PRO A 136 -21.23 -4.01 -33.12
N GLU A 137 -19.93 -3.75 -32.98
CA GLU A 137 -19.36 -2.40 -32.80
C GLU A 137 -19.64 -1.46 -33.99
N SER A 138 -19.90 -2.00 -35.18
CA SER A 138 -20.25 -1.23 -36.38
C SER A 138 -21.53 -0.40 -36.22
N LEU A 139 -22.47 -0.83 -35.36
CA LEU A 139 -23.73 -0.11 -35.15
C LEU A 139 -23.56 1.21 -34.39
N ILE A 140 -22.44 1.39 -33.69
CA ILE A 140 -22.17 2.56 -32.84
C ILE A 140 -21.05 3.44 -33.39
N GLU A 141 -20.50 3.13 -34.57
CA GLU A 141 -19.40 3.89 -35.18
C GLU A 141 -19.71 5.39 -35.31
N PRO A 142 -20.90 5.84 -35.77
CA PRO A 142 -21.21 7.26 -35.85
C PRO A 142 -21.21 7.96 -34.47
N ILE A 143 -21.64 7.25 -33.43
CA ILE A 143 -21.70 7.77 -32.06
C ILE A 143 -20.29 7.85 -31.48
N LYS A 144 -19.43 6.85 -31.77
CA LYS A 144 -18.03 6.85 -31.36
C LYS A 144 -17.24 7.98 -32.00
N ASP A 145 -17.40 8.19 -33.30
CA ASP A 145 -16.71 9.29 -33.99
C ASP A 145 -17.13 10.66 -33.42
N TRP A 146 -18.40 10.82 -33.05
CA TRP A 146 -18.85 12.03 -32.35
C TRP A 146 -18.20 12.18 -30.97
N LEU A 147 -18.16 11.10 -30.18
CA LEU A 147 -17.51 11.10 -28.86
C LEU A 147 -16.02 11.42 -28.95
N ASP A 148 -15.32 10.88 -29.95
CA ASP A 148 -13.91 11.18 -30.23
C ASP A 148 -13.71 12.69 -30.36
N LEU A 149 -14.47 13.34 -31.26
CA LEU A 149 -14.40 14.79 -31.48
C LEU A 149 -14.74 15.60 -30.23
N ARG A 150 -15.74 15.15 -29.46
CA ARG A 150 -16.16 15.85 -28.25
C ARG A 150 -15.12 15.77 -27.14
N TYR A 151 -14.52 14.60 -26.92
CA TYR A 151 -13.42 14.43 -25.97
C TYR A 151 -12.22 15.29 -26.35
N ILE A 152 -11.87 15.35 -27.65
CA ILE A 152 -10.81 16.22 -28.15
C ILE A 152 -11.12 17.69 -27.82
N SER A 153 -12.32 18.17 -28.14
CA SER A 153 -12.74 19.56 -27.89
C SER A 153 -12.70 19.95 -26.40
N ILE A 154 -13.18 19.08 -25.51
CA ILE A 154 -13.15 19.33 -24.06
C ILE A 154 -11.71 19.33 -23.55
N THR A 155 -10.87 18.42 -24.04
CA THR A 155 -9.45 18.35 -23.66
C THR A 155 -8.74 19.65 -24.01
N TYR A 156 -8.97 20.24 -25.19
CA TYR A 156 -8.45 21.57 -25.53
C TYR A 156 -8.88 22.66 -24.53
N THR A 157 -10.15 22.63 -24.10
CA THR A 157 -10.67 23.59 -23.12
C THR A 157 -9.97 23.44 -21.76
N LEU A 158 -9.73 22.21 -21.33
CA LEU A 158 -9.01 21.92 -20.08
C LEU A 158 -7.54 22.36 -20.16
N ILE A 159 -6.86 22.13 -21.29
CA ILE A 159 -5.49 22.59 -21.53
C ILE A 159 -5.41 24.12 -21.42
N SER A 160 -6.34 24.86 -22.03
CA SER A 160 -6.38 26.32 -21.95
C SER A 160 -6.49 26.81 -20.50
N LYS A 161 -7.38 26.20 -19.70
CA LYS A 161 -7.53 26.52 -18.27
C LYS A 161 -6.29 26.16 -17.44
N MET A 162 -5.62 25.06 -17.78
CA MET A 162 -4.37 24.65 -17.14
C MET A 162 -3.25 25.65 -17.45
N GLN A 163 -3.17 26.18 -18.67
CA GLN A 163 -2.17 27.20 -19.04
C GLN A 163 -2.34 28.50 -18.25
N GLU A 164 -3.58 28.90 -17.96
CA GLU A 164 -3.88 30.07 -17.13
C GLU A 164 -3.57 29.84 -15.64
N SER A 165 -3.97 28.69 -15.08
CA SER A 165 -3.83 28.43 -13.64
C SER A 165 -2.47 27.86 -13.24
N GLN A 166 -1.79 27.18 -14.16
CA GLN A 166 -0.57 26.39 -13.93
C GLN A 166 -0.64 25.45 -12.71
N SER A 167 -1.84 25.04 -12.32
CA SER A 167 -2.06 24.29 -11.08
C SER A 167 -1.91 22.78 -11.28
N ILE A 168 -1.16 22.12 -10.37
CA ILE A 168 -1.67 20.97 -9.61
C ILE A 168 -2.88 20.24 -10.21
N LEU A 169 -4.03 20.70 -9.72
CA LEU A 169 -5.34 20.14 -9.93
C LEU A 169 -5.74 20.08 -11.40
N SER A 170 -5.44 21.13 -12.16
CA SER A 170 -5.79 21.21 -13.59
C SER A 170 -5.02 20.17 -14.44
N MET A 171 -3.77 19.87 -14.09
CA MET A 171 -3.00 18.81 -14.76
C MET A 171 -3.60 17.43 -14.50
N LYS A 172 -4.02 17.16 -13.26
CA LYS A 172 -4.67 15.90 -12.89
C LYS A 172 -6.01 15.72 -13.60
N GLU A 173 -6.83 16.77 -13.67
CA GLU A 173 -8.13 16.75 -14.34
C GLU A 173 -8.01 16.31 -15.81
N ILE A 174 -7.03 16.87 -16.54
CA ILE A 174 -6.74 16.49 -17.93
C ILE A 174 -6.35 15.02 -18.03
N LEU A 175 -5.44 14.54 -17.19
CA LEU A 175 -4.95 13.16 -17.23
C LEU A 175 -6.06 12.14 -16.92
N TYR A 176 -6.92 12.42 -15.94
CA TYR A 176 -8.07 11.56 -15.65
C TYR A 176 -9.05 11.51 -16.82
N PHE A 177 -9.38 12.67 -17.41
CA PHE A 177 -10.30 12.75 -18.53
C PHE A 177 -9.81 11.97 -19.76
N ILE A 178 -8.52 12.10 -20.10
CA ILE A 178 -7.90 11.33 -21.20
C ILE A 178 -7.93 9.83 -20.90
N LYS A 179 -7.57 9.43 -19.68
CA LYS A 179 -7.52 8.02 -19.28
C LYS A 179 -8.89 7.36 -19.40
N GLU A 180 -9.95 8.04 -18.97
CA GLU A 180 -11.33 7.56 -19.14
C GLU A 180 -11.68 7.40 -20.62
N GLY A 181 -11.39 8.40 -21.47
CA GLY A 181 -11.65 8.29 -22.91
C GLY A 181 -10.95 7.08 -23.56
N GLN A 182 -9.69 6.81 -23.19
CA GLN A 182 -8.95 5.63 -23.69
C GLN A 182 -9.55 4.30 -23.21
N SER A 183 -10.19 4.28 -22.05
CA SER A 183 -10.86 3.06 -21.54
C SER A 183 -12.04 2.64 -22.44
N PHE A 184 -12.68 3.59 -23.11
CA PHE A 184 -13.77 3.38 -24.06
C PHE A 184 -13.30 3.12 -25.50
N LYS A 185 -11.97 2.96 -25.71
CA LYS A 185 -11.34 2.77 -27.02
C LYS A 185 -11.60 3.92 -28.01
N LEU A 186 -11.73 5.15 -27.50
CA LEU A 186 -11.85 6.36 -28.32
C LEU A 186 -10.52 6.70 -29.00
N LYS A 187 -10.56 7.28 -30.21
CA LYS A 187 -9.37 7.64 -31.01
C LYS A 187 -8.75 8.97 -30.55
N ILE A 188 -8.35 9.03 -29.28
CA ILE A 188 -7.87 10.26 -28.62
C ILE A 188 -6.37 10.27 -28.33
N ASP A 189 -5.60 9.34 -28.88
CA ASP A 189 -4.16 9.21 -28.58
C ASP A 189 -3.34 10.44 -29.01
N SER A 190 -3.71 11.08 -30.12
CA SER A 190 -3.01 12.28 -30.60
C SER A 190 -3.15 13.44 -29.59
N ILE A 191 -4.37 13.71 -29.12
CA ILE A 191 -4.61 14.76 -28.12
C ILE A 191 -4.00 14.39 -26.76
N ALA A 192 -3.97 13.09 -26.42
CA ALA A 192 -3.33 12.60 -25.21
C ALA A 192 -1.82 12.90 -25.19
N ASN A 193 -1.12 12.61 -26.29
CA ASN A 193 0.30 12.88 -26.44
C ASN A 193 0.61 14.37 -26.29
N MET A 194 -0.14 15.23 -27.00
CA MET A 194 0.03 16.68 -26.92
C MET A 194 -0.21 17.22 -25.49
N SER A 195 -1.26 16.75 -24.82
CA SER A 195 -1.59 17.14 -23.45
C SER A 195 -0.50 16.77 -22.46
N VAL A 196 -0.03 15.52 -22.54
CA VAL A 196 1.05 15.01 -21.68
C VAL A 196 2.33 15.80 -21.90
N ALA A 197 2.72 16.06 -23.15
CA ALA A 197 3.91 16.85 -23.45
C ALA A 197 3.88 18.23 -22.78
N GLN A 198 2.72 18.90 -22.80
CA GLN A 198 2.55 20.20 -22.16
C GLN A 198 2.64 20.11 -20.62
N ILE A 199 2.04 19.08 -20.02
CA ILE A 199 2.11 18.85 -18.56
C ILE A 199 3.55 18.61 -18.12
N LEU A 200 4.32 17.80 -18.86
CA LEU A 200 5.72 17.52 -18.54
C LEU A 200 6.58 18.79 -18.62
N GLU A 201 6.36 19.65 -19.62
CA GLU A 201 7.06 20.94 -19.69
C GLU A 201 6.73 21.87 -18.51
N ASN A 202 5.47 21.90 -18.06
CA ASN A 202 5.09 22.66 -16.88
C ASN A 202 5.83 22.13 -15.62
N ILE A 203 5.93 20.82 -15.44
CA ILE A 203 6.69 20.22 -14.33
C ILE A 203 8.16 20.64 -14.37
N ILE A 204 8.78 20.61 -15.56
CA ILE A 204 10.18 21.02 -15.74
C ILE A 204 10.38 22.49 -15.34
N ASN A 205 9.45 23.37 -15.74
CA ASN A 205 9.54 24.81 -15.50
C ASN A 205 9.21 25.23 -14.06
N ILE A 206 8.22 24.58 -13.43
CA ILE A 206 7.82 24.84 -12.04
C ILE A 206 8.95 24.47 -11.08
N ASN A 207 9.61 23.33 -11.31
CA ASN A 207 10.68 22.83 -10.44
C ASN A 207 12.09 23.28 -10.86
N ASP A 208 12.21 24.09 -11.91
CA ASP A 208 13.49 24.52 -12.50
C ASP A 208 14.46 23.35 -12.76
N LEU A 209 13.97 22.24 -13.35
CA LEU A 209 14.80 21.04 -13.53
C LEU A 209 15.96 21.26 -14.53
N ARG A 210 15.90 22.34 -15.31
CA ARG A 210 16.98 22.80 -16.21
C ARG A 210 17.94 23.78 -15.54
N GLY A 211 17.60 24.34 -14.38
CA GLY A 211 18.45 25.23 -13.58
C GLY A 211 18.51 26.70 -14.05
N PHE A 212 17.60 27.13 -14.91
CA PHE A 212 17.60 28.49 -15.48
C PHE A 212 17.25 29.55 -14.44
N LYS A 213 16.24 29.32 -13.61
CA LYS A 213 15.84 30.26 -12.55
C LYS A 213 16.93 30.37 -11.48
N LYS A 214 17.63 29.26 -11.20
CA LYS A 214 18.75 29.23 -10.26
C LYS A 214 19.94 30.06 -10.77
N ILE A 215 20.22 30.00 -12.07
CA ILE A 215 21.28 30.82 -12.71
C ILE A 215 20.94 32.31 -12.63
N LEU A 216 19.66 32.68 -12.67
CA LEU A 216 19.18 34.05 -12.56
C LEU A 216 19.09 34.57 -11.11
N GLY A 217 19.45 33.75 -10.12
CA GLY A 217 19.45 34.13 -8.71
C GLY A 217 18.08 34.13 -8.03
N GLU A 218 17.07 33.48 -8.64
CA GLU A 218 15.73 33.35 -8.05
C GLU A 218 15.70 32.28 -6.95
N ASN A 219 14.92 32.53 -5.89
CA ASN A 219 14.65 31.52 -4.86
C ASN A 219 13.64 30.48 -5.40
N ILE A 220 14.06 29.21 -5.44
CA ILE A 220 13.24 28.10 -5.94
C ILE A 220 12.95 27.14 -4.79
N ASN A 221 11.69 26.78 -4.61
CA ASN A 221 11.25 25.73 -3.68
C ASN A 221 10.59 24.59 -4.47
N PRO A 222 11.36 23.59 -4.93
CA PRO A 222 10.82 22.53 -5.78
C PRO A 222 9.87 21.59 -5.00
N ASN A 223 8.76 21.20 -5.62
CA ASN A 223 7.81 20.23 -5.07
C ASN A 223 7.90 18.89 -5.82
N PHE A 224 8.88 18.07 -5.43
CA PHE A 224 9.12 16.78 -6.08
C PHE A 224 8.07 15.72 -5.74
N GLU A 225 7.31 15.87 -4.65
CA GLU A 225 6.27 14.88 -4.29
C GLU A 225 5.10 14.91 -5.27
N GLU A 226 4.54 16.10 -5.51
CA GLU A 226 3.44 16.29 -6.46
C GLU A 226 3.87 15.97 -7.90
N SER A 227 5.11 16.36 -8.27
CA SER A 227 5.67 16.06 -9.59
C SER A 227 5.71 14.55 -9.85
N ARG A 228 6.06 13.75 -8.83
CA ARG A 228 6.07 12.28 -8.94
C ARG A 228 4.65 11.69 -9.08
N GLU A 229 3.67 12.25 -8.39
CA GLU A 229 2.27 11.82 -8.52
C GLU A 229 1.76 12.01 -9.96
N ILE A 230 2.01 13.19 -10.55
CA ILE A 230 1.62 13.48 -11.94
C ILE A 230 2.33 12.54 -12.92
N ILE A 231 3.63 12.29 -12.73
CA ILE A 231 4.38 11.33 -13.56
C ILE A 231 3.76 9.91 -13.46
N GLY A 232 3.30 9.51 -12.28
CA GLY A 232 2.58 8.25 -12.09
C GLY A 232 1.28 8.19 -12.91
N LEU A 233 0.50 9.28 -12.94
CA LEU A 233 -0.71 9.38 -13.76
C LEU A 233 -0.40 9.34 -15.25
N VAL A 234 0.62 10.09 -15.70
CA VAL A 234 1.09 10.11 -17.09
C VAL A 234 1.45 8.70 -17.57
N LYS A 235 2.17 7.92 -16.75
CA LYS A 235 2.54 6.53 -17.09
C LYS A 235 1.34 5.59 -17.26
N SER A 236 0.16 5.96 -16.78
CA SER A 236 -1.07 5.19 -16.96
C SER A 236 -1.81 5.50 -18.27
N ILE A 237 -1.37 6.51 -19.02
CA ILE A 237 -1.91 6.85 -20.35
C ILE A 237 -1.29 5.92 -21.39
N LYS A 238 -2.12 5.35 -22.27
CA LYS A 238 -1.70 4.42 -23.33
C LYS A 238 -1.16 5.16 -24.55
N ASN A 239 -0.41 4.46 -25.40
CA ASN A 239 0.04 4.94 -26.72
C ASN A 239 0.80 6.28 -26.70
N LEU A 240 1.63 6.50 -25.66
CA LEU A 240 2.55 7.64 -25.60
C LEU A 240 3.74 7.44 -26.55
N GLY A 241 4.10 8.49 -27.29
CA GLY A 241 5.24 8.54 -28.20
C GLY A 241 6.58 8.58 -27.48
N ASP A 242 7.66 8.30 -28.21
CA ASP A 242 8.99 8.12 -27.62
C ASP A 242 9.58 9.40 -27.03
N GLU A 243 9.34 10.57 -27.63
CA GLU A 243 9.76 11.87 -27.08
C GLU A 243 9.19 12.11 -25.67
N ILE A 244 7.95 11.68 -25.42
CA ILE A 244 7.31 11.79 -24.11
C ILE A 244 7.99 10.85 -23.11
N LYS A 245 8.33 9.62 -23.52
CA LYS A 245 9.05 8.66 -22.68
C LYS A 245 10.43 9.16 -22.29
N GLU A 246 11.14 9.81 -23.23
CA GLU A 246 12.42 10.45 -22.97
C GLU A 246 12.28 11.59 -21.96
N LYS A 247 11.27 12.46 -22.12
CA LYS A 247 10.96 13.54 -21.16
C LYS A 247 10.63 13.00 -19.77
N ILE A 248 9.85 11.92 -19.67
CA ILE A 248 9.57 11.24 -18.39
C ILE A 248 10.88 10.77 -17.76
N THR A 249 11.75 10.11 -18.53
CA THR A 249 13.05 9.61 -18.05
C THR A 249 13.94 10.75 -17.55
N PHE A 250 13.98 11.86 -18.29
CA PHE A 250 14.71 13.07 -17.88
C PHE A 250 14.19 13.62 -16.55
N ILE A 251 12.87 13.79 -16.42
CA ILE A 251 12.25 14.29 -15.20
C ILE A 251 12.54 13.36 -14.02
N GLU A 252 12.34 12.05 -14.19
CA GLU A 252 12.60 11.04 -13.15
C GLU A 252 14.07 11.01 -12.70
N GLY A 253 15.00 11.20 -13.63
CA GLY A 253 16.43 11.33 -13.31
C GLY A 253 16.76 12.57 -12.47
N LYS A 254 15.95 13.64 -12.56
CA LYS A 254 16.16 14.91 -11.84
C LYS A 254 15.43 14.97 -10.49
N ILE A 255 14.20 14.47 -10.43
CA ILE A 255 13.37 14.52 -9.20
C ILE A 255 13.58 13.31 -8.28
N GLY A 256 14.36 12.32 -8.75
CA GLY A 256 14.58 11.04 -8.11
C GLY A 256 13.34 10.14 -8.22
N THR A 257 13.55 8.83 -8.41
CA THR A 257 12.46 7.87 -8.36
C THR A 257 11.94 7.79 -6.92
N ALA A 258 10.67 8.17 -6.69
CA ALA A 258 9.97 7.62 -5.53
C ALA A 258 9.72 6.15 -5.83
N LYS A 259 10.60 5.27 -5.34
CA LYS A 259 10.19 3.90 -5.07
C LYS A 259 9.34 3.90 -3.80
N MET A 260 8.13 4.46 -3.91
CA MET A 260 7.05 4.06 -3.03
C MET A 260 6.48 2.78 -3.64
N PHE A 261 7.00 1.63 -3.20
CA PHE A 261 6.34 0.35 -3.44
C PHE A 261 4.95 0.42 -2.79
N LEU A 262 3.94 0.61 -3.62
CA LEU A 262 2.60 0.09 -3.37
C LEU A 262 2.74 -1.43 -3.48
N CYS A 263 2.64 -2.11 -2.35
CA CYS A 263 2.45 -3.56 -2.36
C CYS A 263 1.00 -3.77 -2.83
N PRO A 264 0.75 -4.29 -4.05
CA PRO A 264 -0.60 -4.36 -4.64
C PRO A 264 -1.55 -5.23 -3.80
N ASN A 265 -0.98 -6.02 -2.88
CA ASN A 265 -1.68 -6.94 -1.99
C ASN A 265 -1.37 -6.68 -0.51
N TYR A 266 -1.06 -5.44 -0.09
CA TYR A 266 -1.07 -5.13 1.34
C TYR A 266 -2.50 -5.15 1.87
N LYS A 267 -2.93 -6.31 2.33
CA LYS A 267 -3.98 -6.39 3.33
C LYS A 267 -3.31 -6.13 4.67
N LYS A 268 -3.82 -5.15 5.42
CA LYS A 268 -3.45 -4.94 6.82
C LYS A 268 -3.72 -6.25 7.57
N ILE A 269 -2.67 -7.04 7.80
CA ILE A 269 -2.79 -8.30 8.55
C ILE A 269 -3.17 -7.90 9.98
N PRO A 270 -4.27 -8.42 10.54
CA PRO A 270 -4.62 -8.18 11.92
C PRO A 270 -3.43 -8.53 12.82
N LYS A 271 -3.17 -7.69 13.82
CA LYS A 271 -2.22 -8.06 14.87
C LYS A 271 -2.78 -9.29 15.57
N GLU A 272 -2.05 -10.40 15.51
CA GLU A 272 -2.43 -11.62 16.23
C GLU A 272 -1.82 -11.59 17.63
N GLN A 273 -2.56 -12.08 18.62
CA GLN A 273 -2.02 -12.30 19.96
C GLN A 273 -0.87 -13.31 19.88
N THR A 274 0.18 -13.12 20.68
CA THR A 274 1.14 -14.20 20.94
C THR A 274 0.41 -15.32 21.66
N PRO A 275 0.45 -16.56 21.15
CA PRO A 275 -0.15 -17.67 21.87
C PRO A 275 0.70 -17.94 23.11
N ASN A 276 0.07 -18.18 24.25
CA ASN A 276 0.75 -18.92 25.32
C ASN A 276 0.98 -20.32 24.75
N GLU A 277 2.23 -20.60 24.37
CA GLU A 277 2.64 -21.87 23.82
C GLU A 277 3.48 -22.61 24.86
N ASP A 278 3.31 -23.93 24.90
CA ASP A 278 4.25 -24.79 25.60
C ASP A 278 5.56 -24.88 24.81
N LEU A 279 6.67 -24.94 25.52
CA LEU A 279 7.98 -25.13 24.91
C LEU A 279 8.06 -26.54 24.33
N LYS A 280 8.44 -26.66 23.06
CA LYS A 280 8.75 -27.97 22.47
C LYS A 280 9.93 -28.59 23.22
N GLU A 281 9.81 -29.86 23.60
CA GLU A 281 10.80 -30.54 24.43
C GLU A 281 12.20 -30.51 23.79
N HIS A 282 13.16 -29.97 24.53
CA HIS A 282 14.57 -30.07 24.26
C HIS A 282 15.16 -31.01 25.31
N LEU A 283 15.51 -32.24 24.91
CA LEU A 283 16.09 -33.25 25.79
C LEU A 283 17.49 -32.79 26.26
N ILE A 284 17.56 -32.06 27.38
CA ILE A 284 18.81 -31.64 28.02
C ILE A 284 18.72 -32.00 29.52
N ASP A 285 19.65 -32.81 30.00
CA ASP A 285 19.78 -33.11 31.43
C ASP A 285 20.58 -32.02 32.15
N TRP A 286 19.86 -31.08 32.77
CA TRP A 286 20.45 -29.96 33.50
C TRP A 286 21.36 -30.38 34.66
N SER A 287 21.13 -31.56 35.24
CA SER A 287 21.88 -32.04 36.40
C SER A 287 23.32 -32.42 36.06
N GLN A 288 23.60 -32.70 34.77
CA GLN A 288 24.91 -33.12 34.29
C GLN A 288 25.74 -31.97 33.69
N MET A 289 25.22 -30.74 33.71
CA MET A 289 25.90 -29.58 33.14
C MET A 289 27.05 -29.10 34.03
N ILE A 290 28.24 -28.98 33.45
CA ILE A 290 29.43 -28.44 34.10
C ILE A 290 29.57 -26.97 33.74
N ARG A 291 29.70 -26.10 34.75
CA ARG A 291 29.82 -24.65 34.56
C ARG A 291 31.25 -24.25 34.19
N ASP A 292 31.41 -23.39 33.19
CA ASP A 292 32.71 -22.82 32.83
C ASP A 292 33.19 -21.81 33.90
N PRO A 293 34.51 -21.59 34.04
CA PRO A 293 35.03 -20.61 34.99
C PRO A 293 34.65 -19.17 34.61
N GLY A 294 34.15 -18.40 35.58
CA GLY A 294 33.81 -16.98 35.41
C GLY A 294 32.43 -16.73 34.79
N ALA A 295 31.76 -15.69 35.26
CA ALA A 295 30.49 -15.26 34.66
C ALA A 295 30.76 -14.49 33.37
N ILE A 296 29.94 -14.72 32.33
CA ILE A 296 29.95 -13.91 31.09
C ILE A 296 29.51 -12.48 31.41
N TYR A 297 28.52 -12.36 32.30
CA TYR A 297 27.96 -11.09 32.72
C TYR A 297 27.46 -11.20 34.15
N ALA A 298 27.61 -10.13 34.92
CA ALA A 298 27.05 -10.02 36.25
C ALA A 298 26.61 -8.56 36.49
N HIS A 299 25.37 -8.39 36.95
CA HIS A 299 24.82 -7.11 37.33
C HIS A 299 23.99 -7.27 38.60
N SER A 300 24.17 -6.36 39.55
CA SER A 300 23.46 -6.37 40.83
C SER A 300 22.68 -5.07 40.99
N SER A 301 21.46 -5.18 41.52
CA SER A 301 20.62 -4.05 41.91
C SER A 301 20.09 -4.29 43.32
N ASP A 302 19.41 -3.30 43.92
CA ASP A 302 18.84 -3.44 45.27
C ASP A 302 17.76 -4.53 45.40
N MET A 303 17.22 -5.00 44.28
CA MET A 303 16.09 -5.93 44.23
C MET A 303 16.48 -7.30 43.65
N ILE A 304 17.39 -7.33 42.67
CA ILE A 304 17.71 -8.53 41.91
C ILE A 304 19.17 -8.54 41.44
N ASN A 305 19.78 -9.72 41.48
CA ASN A 305 21.06 -10.01 40.85
C ASN A 305 20.85 -10.83 39.59
N VAL A 306 21.45 -10.40 38.49
CA VAL A 306 21.42 -11.09 37.20
C VAL A 306 22.83 -11.55 36.88
N THR A 307 23.00 -12.85 36.65
CA THR A 307 24.28 -13.42 36.22
C THR A 307 24.08 -14.31 35.00
N ILE A 308 25.05 -14.30 34.10
CA ILE A 308 25.04 -15.15 32.90
C ILE A 308 26.25 -16.07 32.96
N TRP A 309 26.00 -17.36 32.86
CA TRP A 309 27.03 -18.39 32.93
C TRP A 309 27.00 -19.24 31.67
N LYS A 310 28.19 -19.68 31.26
CA LYS A 310 28.33 -20.74 30.25
C LYS A 310 28.40 -22.09 30.96
N SER A 311 27.78 -23.10 30.38
CA SER A 311 27.84 -24.47 30.89
C SER A 311 27.91 -25.46 29.74
N ARG A 312 28.53 -26.62 29.98
CA ARG A 312 28.73 -27.67 28.99
C ARG A 312 28.25 -29.02 29.53
N SER A 313 27.50 -29.75 28.73
CA SER A 313 27.09 -31.13 29.03
C SER A 313 28.25 -32.12 28.79
N PRO A 314 28.15 -33.37 29.28
CA PRO A 314 29.17 -34.39 29.05
C PRO A 314 29.41 -34.74 27.58
N ASP A 315 28.37 -34.62 26.73
CA ASP A 315 28.44 -34.82 25.28
C ASP A 315 28.95 -33.59 24.51
N GLY A 316 29.27 -32.49 25.21
CA GLY A 316 29.92 -31.32 24.65
C GLY A 316 28.98 -30.20 24.20
N GLN A 317 27.65 -30.36 24.32
CA GLN A 317 26.68 -29.29 24.06
C GLN A 317 26.91 -28.10 25.00
N VAL A 318 26.88 -26.89 24.45
CA VAL A 318 27.12 -25.65 25.19
C VAL A 318 25.81 -24.89 25.38
N VAL A 319 25.54 -24.50 26.62
CA VAL A 319 24.34 -23.75 27.01
C VAL A 319 24.76 -22.49 27.77
N VAL A 320 24.02 -21.41 27.57
CA VAL A 320 24.08 -20.22 28.41
C VAL A 320 22.90 -20.23 29.37
N THR A 321 23.18 -19.95 30.64
CA THR A 321 22.18 -19.82 31.70
C THR A 321 22.16 -18.39 32.21
N LYS A 322 21.03 -17.70 32.01
CA LYS A 322 20.74 -16.39 32.63
C LYS A 322 20.00 -16.65 33.94
N THR A 323 20.63 -16.28 35.05
CA THR A 323 20.13 -16.51 36.40
C THR A 323 19.69 -15.20 37.03
N TYR A 324 18.41 -15.14 37.37
CA TYR A 324 17.79 -14.11 38.19
C TYR A 324 17.80 -14.58 39.65
N THR A 325 18.41 -13.83 40.56
CA THR A 325 18.43 -14.11 42.01
C THR A 325 17.75 -12.95 42.75
N PHE A 326 16.63 -13.22 43.40
CA PHE A 326 15.82 -12.23 44.11
C PHE A 326 16.37 -11.96 45.50
N LEU A 327 16.62 -10.68 45.80
CA LEU A 327 17.12 -10.26 47.12
C LEU A 327 15.97 -10.03 48.11
N LYS A 328 14.74 -9.86 47.62
CA LYS A 328 13.52 -9.69 48.42
C LYS A 328 12.47 -10.70 48.00
N ASP A 329 11.66 -11.15 48.96
CA ASP A 329 10.60 -12.15 48.74
C ASP A 329 9.44 -11.65 47.85
N ASN A 330 9.16 -10.33 47.87
CA ASN A 330 8.02 -9.74 47.15
C ASN A 330 8.42 -9.13 45.79
N TYR A 331 9.38 -9.73 45.08
CA TYR A 331 9.77 -9.25 43.75
C TYR A 331 8.70 -9.59 42.71
N ASP A 332 8.31 -8.62 41.89
CA ASP A 332 7.39 -8.85 40.77
C ASP A 332 8.10 -9.63 39.65
N THR A 333 7.74 -10.90 39.48
CA THR A 333 8.33 -11.77 38.44
C THR A 333 7.70 -11.57 37.06
N SER A 334 6.66 -10.74 36.93
CA SER A 334 5.94 -10.52 35.66
C SER A 334 6.86 -10.17 34.49
N PRO A 335 7.93 -9.33 34.63
CA PRO A 335 8.88 -9.09 33.55
C PRO A 335 9.65 -10.33 33.10
N ILE A 336 10.02 -11.20 34.06
CA ILE A 336 10.74 -12.45 33.78
C ILE A 336 9.81 -13.46 33.10
N ASP A 337 8.57 -13.57 33.59
CA ASP A 337 7.55 -14.42 32.97
C ASP A 337 7.22 -13.94 31.55
N ASN A 338 7.26 -12.63 31.29
CA ASN A 338 7.13 -12.06 29.95
C ASN A 338 8.31 -12.43 29.04
N GLU A 339 9.55 -12.35 29.53
CA GLU A 339 10.74 -12.78 28.80
C GLU A 339 10.67 -14.28 28.45
N ILE A 340 10.28 -15.13 29.42
CA ILE A 340 10.10 -16.58 29.19
C ILE A 340 9.06 -16.84 28.10
N ARG A 341 7.94 -16.13 28.09
CA ARG A 341 6.90 -16.27 27.07
C ARG A 341 7.41 -15.93 25.68
N ILE A 342 8.15 -14.83 25.53
CA ILE A 342 8.73 -14.42 24.25
C ILE A 342 9.78 -15.44 23.79
N LEU A 343 10.69 -15.84 24.68
CA LEU A 343 11.73 -16.83 24.36
C LEU A 343 11.13 -18.18 23.94
N THR A 344 10.07 -18.63 24.62
CA THR A 344 9.35 -19.86 24.27
C THR A 344 8.72 -19.76 22.88
N TYR A 345 8.01 -18.67 22.61
CA TYR A 345 7.38 -18.40 21.31
C TYR A 345 8.40 -18.40 20.16
N LEU A 346 9.55 -17.76 20.37
CA LEU A 346 10.64 -17.66 19.39
C LEU A 346 11.36 -18.99 19.20
N SER A 347 11.66 -19.70 20.29
CA SER A 347 12.35 -21.00 20.24
C SER A 347 11.60 -22.04 19.44
N ASN A 348 10.27 -22.10 19.59
CA ASN A 348 9.40 -23.02 18.85
C ASN A 348 9.48 -22.84 17.31
N ARG A 349 10.02 -21.71 16.86
CA ARG A 349 10.21 -21.29 15.47
C ARG A 349 11.68 -21.09 15.12
N ALA A 350 12.61 -21.33 16.04
CA ALA A 350 14.03 -21.05 15.82
C ALA A 350 14.61 -22.04 14.81
N THR A 351 15.26 -21.50 13.78
CA THR A 351 16.02 -22.25 12.79
C THR A 351 17.47 -21.79 12.82
N ASN A 352 18.33 -22.42 12.01
CA ASN A 352 19.71 -21.94 11.86
C ASN A 352 19.79 -20.66 11.01
N ASP A 353 18.75 -20.38 10.20
CA ASP A 353 18.74 -19.31 9.20
C ASP A 353 17.98 -18.06 9.65
N ASN A 354 17.18 -18.14 10.71
CA ASN A 354 16.50 -16.99 11.29
C ASN A 354 17.22 -16.45 12.53
N CYS A 355 16.78 -15.27 12.99
CA CYS A 355 17.41 -14.58 14.12
C CYS A 355 16.87 -15.00 15.49
N PHE A 356 16.13 -16.11 15.57
CA PHE A 356 15.52 -16.53 16.83
C PHE A 356 16.49 -17.37 17.63
N LEU A 357 16.55 -17.09 18.93
CA LEU A 357 17.37 -17.82 19.89
C LEU A 357 16.66 -19.10 20.30
N LYS A 358 17.35 -20.24 20.24
CA LYS A 358 16.86 -21.49 20.84
C LYS A 358 16.86 -21.35 22.36
N TYR A 359 15.69 -21.57 22.95
CA TYR A 359 15.42 -21.58 24.37
C TYR A 359 15.11 -23.01 24.80
N TYR A 360 15.81 -23.49 25.83
CA TYR A 360 15.72 -24.88 26.27
C TYR A 360 14.84 -25.09 27.50
N GLY A 361 14.52 -24.00 28.22
CA GLY A 361 13.56 -24.05 29.31
C GLY A 361 13.96 -23.22 30.52
N THR A 362 13.08 -23.25 31.51
CA THR A 362 13.25 -22.56 32.79
C THR A 362 13.37 -23.56 33.93
N ASN A 363 14.29 -23.32 34.87
CA ASN A 363 14.24 -23.92 36.21
C ASN A 363 13.94 -22.82 37.24
N LYS A 364 12.91 -23.01 38.06
CA LYS A 364 12.52 -22.09 39.15
C LYS A 364 12.84 -22.74 40.50
N GLU A 365 13.70 -22.09 41.28
CA GLU A 365 14.09 -22.43 42.65
C GLU A 365 13.62 -21.32 43.61
N HIS A 366 13.65 -21.57 44.93
CA HIS A 366 13.35 -20.50 45.89
C HIS A 366 14.31 -19.31 45.69
N LYS A 367 13.75 -18.11 45.50
CA LYS A 367 14.46 -16.86 45.20
C LYS A 367 15.29 -16.85 43.90
N LYS A 368 15.11 -17.82 43.00
CA LYS A 368 15.99 -17.92 41.84
C LYS A 368 15.29 -18.48 40.61
N VAL A 369 15.53 -17.87 39.45
CA VAL A 369 14.97 -18.30 38.16
C VAL A 369 16.11 -18.40 37.15
N ASN A 370 16.27 -19.58 36.56
CA ASN A 370 17.30 -19.88 35.56
C ASN A 370 16.65 -20.04 34.19
N LEU A 371 17.10 -19.27 33.21
CA LEU A 371 16.69 -19.34 31.81
C LEU A 371 17.83 -19.98 31.01
N HIS A 372 17.57 -21.12 30.38
CA HIS A 372 18.58 -21.88 29.63
C HIS A 372 18.38 -21.71 28.13
N MET A 373 19.45 -21.35 27.41
CA MET A 373 19.38 -21.01 25.98
C MET A 373 20.67 -21.38 25.24
N GLU A 374 20.61 -21.39 23.91
CA GLU A 374 21.80 -21.64 23.10
C GLU A 374 22.90 -20.61 23.36
N ALA A 375 24.14 -21.09 23.33
CA ALA A 375 25.31 -20.24 23.44
C ALA A 375 25.64 -19.64 22.07
N GLY A 376 25.71 -18.31 21.98
CA GLY A 376 26.37 -17.65 20.86
C GLY A 376 27.89 -17.60 21.04
N GLU A 377 28.59 -17.20 19.99
CA GLU A 377 30.05 -17.04 20.05
C GLU A 377 30.41 -15.71 20.73
N LYS A 378 29.89 -14.60 20.22
CA LYS A 378 30.07 -13.25 20.76
C LYS A 378 28.92 -12.33 20.36
N ASN A 379 28.72 -11.24 21.10
CA ASN A 379 27.77 -10.21 20.68
C ASN A 379 28.36 -9.36 19.54
N LEU A 380 27.48 -8.68 18.80
CA LEU A 380 27.83 -7.92 17.62
C LEU A 380 28.72 -6.72 17.97
N MET A 381 28.60 -6.12 19.16
CA MET A 381 29.49 -5.04 19.57
C MET A 381 30.94 -5.54 19.72
N ASP A 382 31.13 -6.67 20.40
CA ASP A 382 32.44 -7.29 20.57
C ASP A 382 33.01 -7.73 19.22
N PHE A 383 32.17 -8.29 18.34
CA PHE A 383 32.55 -8.62 16.97
C PHE A 383 33.04 -7.39 16.19
N LEU A 384 32.27 -6.30 16.21
CA LEU A 384 32.64 -5.05 15.52
C LEU A 384 33.93 -4.44 16.09
N THR A 385 34.09 -4.48 17.42
CA THR A 385 35.28 -3.99 18.12
C THR A 385 36.52 -4.81 17.74
N GLU A 386 36.39 -6.12 17.67
CA GLU A 386 37.47 -7.02 17.26
C GLU A 386 37.88 -6.77 15.81
N CYS A 387 36.91 -6.70 14.88
CA CYS A 387 37.16 -6.37 13.48
C CYS A 387 37.87 -5.01 13.34
N LYS A 388 37.40 -3.98 14.06
CA LYS A 388 38.03 -2.66 14.08
C LYS A 388 39.47 -2.71 14.58
N ARG A 389 39.73 -3.45 15.67
CA ARG A 389 41.08 -3.64 16.23
C ARG A 389 42.02 -4.35 15.26
N LYS A 390 41.51 -5.33 14.50
CA LYS A 390 42.27 -6.08 13.49
C LYS A 390 42.41 -5.34 12.16
N GLY A 391 41.68 -4.24 11.97
CA GLY A 391 41.60 -3.54 10.67
C GLY A 391 40.80 -4.31 9.62
N GLU A 392 40.01 -5.29 10.04
CA GLU A 392 39.16 -6.10 9.17
C GLU A 392 37.87 -5.35 8.84
N ARG A 393 37.42 -5.48 7.59
CA ARG A 393 36.11 -5.00 7.14
C ARG A 393 35.17 -6.19 7.02
N ILE A 394 33.90 -5.98 7.35
CA ILE A 394 32.86 -6.97 7.09
C ILE A 394 32.49 -6.88 5.61
N GLU A 395 32.36 -8.04 4.95
CA GLU A 395 31.93 -8.12 3.57
C GLU A 395 30.53 -7.48 3.39
N PRO A 396 30.33 -6.61 2.39
CA PRO A 396 29.04 -5.96 2.17
C PRO A 396 27.86 -6.93 2.09
N GLN A 397 28.05 -8.09 1.44
CA GLN A 397 27.02 -9.12 1.31
C GLN A 397 26.60 -9.71 2.67
N LEU A 398 27.52 -9.80 3.63
CA LEU A 398 27.22 -10.26 4.97
C LEU A 398 26.43 -9.22 5.76
N ILE A 399 26.75 -7.93 5.61
CA ILE A 399 25.96 -6.83 6.17
C ILE A 399 24.54 -6.84 5.59
N GLU A 400 24.40 -6.99 4.28
CA GLU A 400 23.10 -7.12 3.61
C GLU A 400 22.29 -8.30 4.17
N LYS A 401 22.92 -9.47 4.28
CA LYS A 401 22.31 -10.67 4.89
C LYS A 401 21.83 -10.38 6.32
N TRP A 402 22.65 -9.74 7.15
CA TRP A 402 22.29 -9.41 8.53
C TRP A 402 21.14 -8.39 8.60
N ILE A 403 21.16 -7.35 7.78
CA ILE A 403 20.08 -6.35 7.70
C ILE A 403 18.75 -7.02 7.33
N ILE A 404 18.75 -7.85 6.29
CA ILE A 404 17.55 -8.55 5.82
C ILE A 404 17.02 -9.50 6.91
N SER A 405 17.91 -10.28 7.53
CA SER A 405 17.54 -11.25 8.57
C SER A 405 16.93 -10.54 9.79
N LEU A 406 17.54 -9.45 10.25
CA LEU A 406 17.06 -8.67 11.38
C LEU A 406 15.74 -7.96 11.06
N LEU A 407 15.58 -7.38 9.86
CA LEU A 407 14.31 -6.77 9.44
C LEU A 407 13.16 -7.79 9.39
N ASN A 408 13.42 -9.00 8.88
CA ASN A 408 12.43 -10.08 8.89
C ASN A 408 12.04 -10.48 10.32
N CYS A 409 13.04 -10.68 11.19
CA CYS A 409 12.85 -10.99 12.62
C CYS A 409 11.96 -9.94 13.31
N PHE A 410 12.32 -8.66 13.23
CA PHE A 410 11.57 -7.59 13.89
C PHE A 410 10.22 -7.32 13.22
N SER A 411 10.06 -7.59 11.92
CA SER A 411 8.75 -7.58 11.26
C SER A 411 7.83 -8.63 11.86
N GLU A 412 8.30 -9.88 12.03
CA GLU A 412 7.52 -10.96 12.63
C GLU A 412 7.12 -10.63 14.08
N LEU A 413 8.07 -10.17 14.90
CA LEU A 413 7.80 -9.70 16.27
C LEU A 413 6.71 -8.62 16.29
N SER A 414 6.80 -7.64 15.39
CA SER A 414 5.86 -6.52 15.36
C SER A 414 4.44 -6.91 14.94
N ILE A 415 4.28 -7.93 14.09
CA ILE A 415 2.98 -8.51 13.69
C ILE A 415 2.31 -9.14 14.91
N LYS A 416 3.11 -9.76 15.79
CA LYS A 416 2.68 -10.35 17.06
C LYS A 416 2.64 -9.36 18.23
N SER A 417 2.79 -8.06 17.94
CA SER A 417 2.81 -6.98 18.94
C SER A 417 3.87 -7.17 20.04
N ILE A 418 4.97 -7.86 19.72
CA ILE A 418 6.17 -7.94 20.55
C ILE A 418 7.11 -6.81 20.13
N TYR A 419 7.49 -5.97 21.08
CA TYR A 419 8.41 -4.85 20.90
C TYR A 419 9.62 -5.02 21.82
N HIS A 420 10.82 -4.98 21.25
CA HIS A 420 12.03 -5.33 21.97
C HIS A 420 12.44 -4.25 22.99
N CYS A 421 12.30 -2.98 22.62
CA CYS A 421 12.63 -1.80 23.43
C CYS A 421 14.10 -1.61 23.83
N ASP A 422 15.02 -2.51 23.44
CA ASP A 422 16.46 -2.38 23.70
C ASP A 422 17.33 -2.89 22.55
N ILE A 423 16.97 -2.53 21.31
CA ILE A 423 17.74 -2.96 20.14
C ILE A 423 19.07 -2.21 20.11
N LYS A 424 20.17 -2.96 20.20
CA LYS A 424 21.56 -2.46 20.13
C LYS A 424 22.50 -3.62 19.75
N PRO A 425 23.74 -3.36 19.28
CA PRO A 425 24.68 -4.42 18.92
C PRO A 425 24.97 -5.43 20.05
N HIS A 426 24.94 -5.02 21.31
CA HIS A 426 25.16 -5.92 22.45
C HIS A 426 24.07 -7.01 22.58
N ASN A 427 22.86 -6.73 22.06
CA ASN A 427 21.71 -7.63 22.12
C ASN A 427 21.52 -8.43 20.82
N ILE A 428 22.56 -8.49 19.98
CA ILE A 428 22.62 -9.32 18.77
C ILE A 428 23.84 -10.21 18.89
N LEU A 429 23.67 -11.52 18.87
CA LEU A 429 24.75 -12.50 18.84
C LEU A 429 25.17 -12.80 17.40
N VAL A 430 26.47 -12.94 17.18
CA VAL A 430 27.04 -13.51 15.96
C VAL A 430 27.40 -14.96 16.26
N THR A 431 26.88 -15.87 15.44
CA THR A 431 27.15 -17.31 15.51
C THR A 431 28.42 -17.67 14.73
N LEU A 432 28.94 -18.88 14.96
CA LEU A 432 30.11 -19.41 14.24
C LEU A 432 29.88 -19.44 12.71
N ASP A 433 28.64 -19.71 12.28
CA ASP A 433 28.23 -19.73 10.86
C ASP A 433 27.95 -18.33 10.29
N LYS A 434 28.37 -17.27 11.00
CA LYS A 434 28.15 -15.86 10.64
C LYS A 434 26.67 -15.49 10.46
N ASN A 435 25.76 -16.19 11.14
CA ASN A 435 24.35 -15.77 11.29
C ASN A 435 24.18 -14.90 12.54
N VAL A 436 23.14 -14.06 12.56
CA VAL A 436 22.82 -13.17 13.68
C VAL A 436 21.59 -13.66 14.43
N LYS A 437 21.61 -13.58 15.76
CA LYS A 437 20.49 -13.96 16.64
C LYS A 437 20.18 -12.86 17.64
N VAL A 438 18.91 -12.54 17.82
CA VAL A 438 18.45 -11.50 18.75
C VAL A 438 18.34 -12.10 20.15
N ILE A 439 18.85 -11.39 21.15
CA ILE A 439 18.84 -11.80 22.55
C ILE A 439 18.30 -10.69 23.46
N ASP A 440 18.03 -11.07 24.71
CA ASP A 440 17.67 -10.17 25.81
C ASP A 440 16.34 -9.44 25.67
N PHE A 441 15.25 -10.15 25.99
CA PHE A 441 13.88 -9.63 25.95
C PHE A 441 13.40 -9.12 27.33
N SER A 442 14.31 -8.83 28.25
CA SER A 442 13.98 -8.53 29.66
C SER A 442 13.13 -7.27 29.87
N ILE A 443 13.18 -6.31 28.93
CA ILE A 443 12.35 -5.10 28.94
C ILE A 443 11.37 -5.03 27.76
N SER A 444 11.19 -6.15 27.06
CA SER A 444 10.29 -6.20 25.90
C SER A 444 8.84 -6.06 26.33
N LYS A 445 8.03 -5.51 25.44
CA LYS A 445 6.60 -5.25 25.66
C LYS A 445 5.77 -6.11 24.73
N ILE A 446 4.73 -6.74 25.27
CA ILE A 446 3.66 -7.38 24.51
C ILE A 446 2.42 -6.51 24.65
N GLN A 447 1.94 -5.94 23.55
CA GLN A 447 0.74 -5.10 23.59
C GLN A 447 -0.52 -5.94 23.34
N GLY A 448 -1.46 -5.95 24.30
CA GLY A 448 -2.71 -6.73 24.25
C GLY A 448 -3.87 -6.03 23.50
N GLU A 449 -4.95 -6.76 23.19
CA GLU A 449 -6.16 -6.21 22.53
C GLU A 449 -6.95 -5.21 23.39
N SER A 450 -6.96 -5.38 24.72
CA SER A 450 -7.53 -4.38 25.64
C SER A 450 -6.73 -3.07 25.64
N GLU A 451 -5.47 -3.11 25.21
CA GLU A 451 -4.62 -1.95 24.95
C GLU A 451 -4.63 -1.55 23.46
N ALA A 452 -5.19 -2.34 22.55
CA ALA A 452 -5.21 -2.06 21.11
C ALA A 452 -6.21 -0.94 20.74
N THR A 453 -7.12 -0.61 21.66
CA THR A 453 -7.81 0.68 21.70
C THR A 453 -6.87 1.76 22.26
N ILE A 454 -5.70 1.94 21.62
CA ILE A 454 -4.71 2.91 22.10
C ILE A 454 -5.28 4.31 21.90
N SER A 455 -5.80 4.89 22.97
CA SER A 455 -5.91 6.33 23.08
C SER A 455 -4.49 6.92 22.88
N PRO A 456 -4.34 8.05 22.18
CA PRO A 456 -3.05 8.73 22.02
C PRO A 456 -2.38 9.17 23.35
N THR A 457 -2.92 8.78 24.51
CA THR A 457 -2.57 9.21 25.86
C THR A 457 -1.84 8.16 26.71
N MET A 458 -1.56 6.94 26.23
CA MET A 458 -0.83 5.94 27.03
C MET A 458 0.63 6.35 27.26
N GLU A 459 0.97 6.47 28.54
CA GLU A 459 2.27 6.81 29.06
C GLU A 459 3.03 5.56 29.48
N TYR A 460 4.29 5.45 29.03
CA TYR A 460 5.15 4.33 29.32
C TYR A 460 6.42 4.83 30.02
N SER A 461 6.98 4.02 30.92
CA SER A 461 8.34 4.26 31.41
C SER A 461 9.33 4.28 30.24
N ILE A 462 10.21 5.28 30.24
CA ILE A 462 11.31 5.36 29.27
C ILE A 462 12.32 4.26 29.61
N GLN A 463 12.52 3.34 28.69
CA GLN A 463 13.43 2.20 28.81
C GLN A 463 14.23 2.05 27.52
N GLY A 464 15.40 1.42 27.62
CA GLY A 464 16.35 1.22 26.53
C GLY A 464 17.71 1.84 26.81
N THR A 465 18.67 1.57 25.93
CA THR A 465 20.06 2.02 26.09
C THR A 465 20.30 3.39 25.46
N ARG A 466 20.93 4.30 26.23
CA ARG A 466 21.34 5.63 25.73
C ARG A 466 22.22 5.49 24.49
N GLY A 467 22.02 6.36 23.51
CA GLY A 467 22.70 6.31 22.22
C GLY A 467 21.95 5.52 21.13
N TYR A 468 21.02 4.63 21.50
CA TYR A 468 20.19 3.87 20.55
C TYR A 468 18.70 4.21 20.64
N MET A 469 18.27 4.81 21.75
CA MET A 469 16.89 5.26 21.93
C MET A 469 16.48 6.26 20.84
N ALA A 470 15.21 6.19 20.43
CA ALA A 470 14.65 7.16 19.51
C ALA A 470 14.71 8.60 20.08
N PRO A 471 14.83 9.64 19.24
CA PRO A 471 15.06 11.02 19.71
C PRO A 471 13.97 11.50 20.67
N GLU A 472 12.71 11.13 20.40
CA GLU A 472 11.57 11.47 21.25
C GLU A 472 11.64 10.87 22.67
N LEU A 473 12.46 9.84 22.89
CA LEU A 473 12.71 9.21 24.18
C LEU A 473 13.98 9.73 24.83
N GLN A 474 15.05 9.88 24.04
CA GLN A 474 16.35 10.37 24.52
C GLN A 474 16.22 11.79 25.07
N ASP A 475 15.56 12.69 24.35
CA ASP A 475 15.45 14.11 24.74
C ASP A 475 14.59 14.26 26.00
N LYS A 476 13.54 13.45 26.15
CA LYS A 476 12.73 13.39 27.37
C LYS A 476 13.55 12.89 28.56
N LEU A 477 14.30 11.81 28.37
CA LEU A 477 15.17 11.26 29.42
C LEU A 477 16.24 12.26 29.86
N ASP A 478 16.81 13.01 28.91
CA ASP A 478 17.80 14.05 29.18
C ASP A 478 17.18 15.25 29.92
N SER A 479 15.89 15.53 29.68
CA SER A 479 15.11 16.56 30.38
C SER A 479 14.69 16.14 31.80
N GLY A 480 15.00 14.92 32.22
CA GLY A 480 14.67 14.38 33.54
C GLY A 480 13.36 13.59 33.60
N ASP A 481 12.60 13.52 32.50
CA ASP A 481 11.39 12.72 32.43
C ASP A 481 11.74 11.23 32.52
N ARG A 482 10.90 10.47 33.23
CA ARG A 482 10.98 9.01 33.29
C ARG A 482 9.84 8.32 32.56
N ILE A 483 8.87 9.09 32.09
CA ILE A 483 7.64 8.64 31.46
C ILE A 483 7.45 9.40 30.15
N ALA A 484 7.10 8.68 29.08
CA ALA A 484 6.83 9.26 27.77
C ALA A 484 5.67 8.55 27.09
N GLN A 485 4.89 9.32 26.34
CA GLN A 485 3.95 8.78 25.35
C GLN A 485 4.73 8.48 24.08
N TYR A 486 4.83 7.21 23.68
CA TYR A 486 5.52 6.80 22.46
C TYR A 486 4.91 5.52 21.86
N LYS A 487 5.31 5.20 20.62
CA LYS A 487 4.93 3.94 19.96
C LYS A 487 6.13 3.00 19.99
N PRO A 488 6.13 1.92 20.79
CA PRO A 488 7.27 1.01 20.92
C PRO A 488 7.80 0.49 19.58
N GLY A 489 6.92 0.03 18.68
CA GLY A 489 7.35 -0.43 17.36
C GLY A 489 8.01 0.65 16.48
N LYS A 490 7.74 1.94 16.70
CA LYS A 490 8.47 3.03 16.00
C LYS A 490 9.80 3.31 16.68
N ALA A 491 9.88 3.22 18.00
CA ALA A 491 11.14 3.36 18.72
C ALA A 491 12.13 2.26 18.31
N ASP A 492 11.66 1.00 18.25
CA ASP A 492 12.45 -0.14 17.79
C ASP A 492 13.01 0.05 16.37
N VAL A 493 12.21 0.60 15.44
CA VAL A 493 12.68 0.90 14.07
C VAL A 493 13.86 1.87 14.10
N PHE A 494 13.85 2.87 14.97
CA PHE A 494 14.97 3.81 15.09
C PHE A 494 16.21 3.14 15.69
N SER A 495 16.03 2.38 16.78
CA SER A 495 17.12 1.69 17.46
C SER A 495 17.80 0.65 16.55
N LEU A 496 17.04 -0.04 15.70
CA LEU A 496 17.59 -0.91 14.67
C LEU A 496 18.34 -0.12 13.59
N GLY A 497 17.85 1.07 13.20
CA GLY A 497 18.54 1.96 12.27
C GLY A 497 19.90 2.42 12.80
N MET A 498 19.97 2.78 14.10
CA MET A 498 21.23 3.13 14.76
C MET A 498 22.19 1.95 14.78
N THR A 499 21.67 0.75 15.06
CA THR A 499 22.45 -0.51 15.04
C THR A 499 23.03 -0.79 13.66
N PHE A 500 22.23 -0.66 12.59
CA PHE A 500 22.69 -0.83 11.20
C PHE A 500 23.74 0.20 10.81
N LEU A 501 23.54 1.47 11.17
CA LEU A 501 24.52 2.51 10.88
C LEU A 501 25.85 2.25 11.58
N GLN A 502 25.82 1.76 12.83
CA GLN A 502 27.03 1.40 13.58
C GLN A 502 27.74 0.19 12.98
N MET A 503 26.99 -0.82 12.51
CA MET A 503 27.54 -1.96 11.79
C MET A 503 28.29 -1.55 10.52
N ILE A 504 27.81 -0.52 9.81
CA ILE A 504 28.40 -0.05 8.56
C ILE A 504 29.61 0.85 8.81
N ASN A 505 29.50 1.79 9.75
CA ASN A 505 30.54 2.80 9.99
C ASN A 505 31.62 2.36 10.98
N PHE A 506 31.35 1.38 11.86
CA PHE A 506 32.25 0.97 12.95
C PHE A 506 32.62 2.13 13.91
N GLU A 507 31.74 3.12 13.98
CA GLU A 507 31.90 4.33 14.78
C GLU A 507 30.96 4.32 15.99
N GLU A 508 31.33 5.05 17.03
CA GLU A 508 30.44 5.33 18.16
C GLU A 508 29.45 6.41 17.72
N LEU A 509 28.15 6.15 17.87
CA LEU A 509 27.07 7.02 17.40
C LEU A 509 26.28 7.66 18.55
N SER A 510 26.63 7.36 19.81
CA SER A 510 25.95 7.93 20.97
C SER A 510 25.94 9.46 20.94
N GLY A 511 24.78 10.03 21.27
CA GLY A 511 24.55 11.46 21.25
C GLY A 511 24.02 12.00 19.92
N LEU A 512 24.11 11.25 18.81
CA LEU A 512 23.49 11.62 17.54
C LEU A 512 21.98 11.33 17.50
N ASN A 513 21.47 10.55 18.45
CA ASN A 513 20.07 10.16 18.58
C ASN A 513 19.21 11.23 19.29
N LYS A 514 19.39 12.51 18.93
CA LYS A 514 18.67 13.67 19.47
C LYS A 514 18.00 14.46 18.36
N LEU A 515 16.92 15.18 18.66
CA LEU A 515 16.16 15.93 17.65
C LEU A 515 17.02 16.99 16.94
N ASP A 516 17.87 17.68 17.69
CA ASP A 516 18.78 18.72 17.19
C ASP A 516 20.00 18.16 16.43
N LYS A 517 20.32 16.88 16.62
CA LYS A 517 21.46 16.18 16.00
C LYS A 517 21.11 15.40 14.74
N ASN A 518 19.85 15.44 14.30
CA ASN A 518 19.40 14.69 13.13
C ASN A 518 20.21 14.99 11.86
N ARG A 519 20.63 16.24 11.63
CA ARG A 519 21.43 16.59 10.45
C ARG A 519 22.78 15.85 10.43
N GLU A 520 23.49 15.88 11.56
CA GLU A 520 24.78 15.19 11.72
C GLU A 520 24.62 13.67 11.55
N LEU A 521 23.52 13.11 12.06
CA LEU A 521 23.19 11.69 11.88
C LEU A 521 22.94 11.33 10.40
N ILE A 522 22.18 12.16 9.67
CA ILE A 522 21.92 11.94 8.23
C ILE A 522 23.19 12.13 7.40
N ASP A 523 24.06 13.08 7.75
CA ASP A 523 25.36 13.26 7.08
C ASP A 523 26.22 11.98 7.18
N LYS A 524 26.15 11.26 8.31
CA LYS A 524 26.80 9.94 8.47
C LYS A 524 26.20 8.86 7.56
N VAL A 525 24.92 8.93 7.25
CA VAL A 525 24.26 8.02 6.30
C VAL A 525 24.66 8.34 4.86
N GLU A 526 24.73 9.63 4.49
CA GLU A 526 25.16 10.07 3.15
C GLU A 526 26.61 9.69 2.85
N ALA A 527 27.46 9.71 3.89
CA ALA A 527 28.87 9.35 3.80
C ALA A 527 29.13 7.86 3.53
N ILE A 528 28.10 6.98 3.63
CA ILE A 528 28.24 5.54 3.37
C ILE A 528 28.66 5.32 1.90
N LYS A 529 29.65 4.45 1.69
CA LYS A 529 30.16 4.06 0.36
C LYS A 529 30.37 2.56 0.29
N GLY A 530 30.29 1.98 -0.91
CA GLY A 530 30.54 0.54 -1.12
C GLY A 530 29.38 -0.38 -0.74
N TYR A 531 28.17 0.17 -0.60
CA TYR A 531 26.94 -0.57 -0.30
C TYR A 531 25.84 -0.21 -1.31
N PRO A 532 24.87 -1.10 -1.55
CA PRO A 532 23.72 -0.79 -2.41
C PRO A 532 22.94 0.44 -1.94
N GLU A 533 22.39 1.20 -2.88
CA GLU A 533 21.69 2.45 -2.59
C GLU A 533 20.46 2.24 -1.69
N TRP A 534 19.84 1.05 -1.75
CA TRP A 534 18.70 0.71 -0.89
C TRP A 534 19.03 0.80 0.60
N ILE A 535 20.29 0.57 1.01
CA ILE A 535 20.71 0.70 2.42
C ILE A 535 20.63 2.15 2.88
N LYS A 536 21.09 3.11 2.07
CA LYS A 536 21.00 4.53 2.42
C LYS A 536 19.55 4.99 2.51
N VAL A 537 18.72 4.59 1.54
CA VAL A 537 17.28 4.90 1.53
C VAL A 537 16.60 4.33 2.77
N LEU A 538 16.88 3.07 3.11
CA LEU A 538 16.37 2.41 4.30
C LEU A 538 16.79 3.15 5.58
N LEU A 539 18.08 3.46 5.74
CA LEU A 539 18.61 4.16 6.92
C LEU A 539 18.00 5.54 7.10
N LYS A 540 17.88 6.34 6.03
CA LYS A 540 17.21 7.66 6.08
C LYS A 540 15.76 7.55 6.58
N ALA A 541 15.04 6.53 6.12
CA ALA A 541 13.67 6.28 6.55
C ALA A 541 13.60 5.82 8.03
N MET A 542 14.47 4.89 8.45
CA MET A 542 14.49 4.37 9.83
C MET A 542 14.93 5.42 10.85
N LEU A 543 15.90 6.26 10.49
CA LEU A 543 16.49 7.29 11.35
C LEU A 543 15.75 8.64 11.26
N THR A 544 14.57 8.67 10.65
CA THR A 544 13.71 9.87 10.67
C THR A 544 13.37 10.24 12.13
N PRO A 545 13.57 11.50 12.55
CA PRO A 545 13.42 11.91 13.95
C PRO A 545 11.96 11.85 14.38
N THR A 546 11.04 12.22 13.49
CA THR A 546 9.60 12.23 13.74
C THR A 546 9.00 10.82 13.64
N ARG A 547 8.55 10.27 14.77
CA ARG A 547 7.96 8.91 14.85
C ARG A 547 6.80 8.63 13.89
N GLN A 548 6.02 9.65 13.50
CA GLN A 548 4.88 9.52 12.59
C GLN A 548 5.33 9.21 11.15
N GLN A 549 6.46 9.76 10.75
CA GLN A 549 7.04 9.59 9.41
C GLN A 549 7.91 8.33 9.31
N ARG A 550 8.45 7.87 10.44
CA ARG A 550 9.22 6.62 10.52
C ARG A 550 8.36 5.44 10.04
N PRO A 551 8.86 4.53 9.17
CA PRO A 551 8.10 3.38 8.64
C PRO A 551 7.80 2.31 9.70
N SER A 552 7.03 1.28 9.35
CA SER A 552 7.00 0.01 10.12
C SER A 552 8.07 -0.94 9.58
N PHE A 553 8.44 -1.98 10.34
CA PHE A 553 9.38 -3.01 9.85
C PHE A 553 8.93 -3.65 8.53
N SER A 554 7.64 -3.97 8.39
CA SER A 554 7.11 -4.51 7.13
C SER A 554 7.23 -3.52 5.96
N LYS A 555 7.12 -2.21 6.22
CA LYS A 555 7.37 -1.19 5.20
C LYS A 555 8.86 -1.04 4.90
N CYS A 556 9.74 -1.20 5.89
CA CYS A 556 11.19 -1.23 5.70
C CYS A 556 11.62 -2.31 4.71
N LEU A 557 11.03 -3.51 4.80
CA LEU A 557 11.30 -4.60 3.86
C LEU A 557 11.00 -4.21 2.40
N SER A 558 10.04 -3.31 2.15
CA SER A 558 9.75 -2.83 0.80
C SER A 558 10.82 -1.90 0.20
N PHE A 559 11.79 -1.44 0.99
CA PHE A 559 12.91 -0.64 0.48
C PHE A 559 14.04 -1.51 -0.09
N ILE A 560 14.11 -2.78 0.29
CA ILE A 560 15.17 -3.69 -0.18
C ILE A 560 14.96 -3.95 -1.67
N THR A 561 15.94 -3.56 -2.49
CA THR A 561 15.99 -3.93 -3.91
C THR A 561 17.05 -4.98 -4.08
N ILE A 562 16.64 -6.23 -4.29
CA ILE A 562 17.55 -7.28 -4.72
C ILE A 562 17.85 -6.99 -6.20
N GLU A 563 19.04 -6.45 -6.48
CA GLU A 563 19.55 -6.46 -7.86
C GLU A 563 19.60 -7.92 -8.28
N SER A 564 18.83 -8.26 -9.32
CA SER A 564 18.74 -9.61 -9.85
C SER A 564 20.04 -9.96 -10.59
N GLY A 565 21.13 -10.13 -9.84
CA GLY A 565 22.22 -10.99 -10.25
C GLY A 565 21.71 -12.42 -10.11
N ILE A 566 21.52 -13.08 -11.25
CA ILE A 566 21.21 -14.51 -11.44
C ILE A 566 21.37 -15.32 -10.13
N LEU A 567 20.27 -15.48 -9.40
CA LEU A 567 20.17 -16.53 -8.41
C LEU A 567 19.96 -17.81 -9.22
N VAL A 568 21.06 -18.56 -9.39
CA VAL A 568 20.99 -19.98 -9.72
C VAL A 568 20.10 -20.60 -8.66
N THR A 569 18.85 -20.87 -9.04
CA THR A 569 17.97 -21.79 -8.34
C THR A 569 18.74 -23.07 -8.08
N THR A 570 19.13 -23.28 -6.83
CA THR A 570 19.46 -24.61 -6.32
C THR A 570 18.67 -24.85 -5.03
N ILE A 571 17.56 -25.57 -5.22
CA ILE A 571 17.08 -26.70 -4.42
C ILE A 571 16.78 -26.44 -2.93
N THR A 572 15.48 -26.44 -2.58
CA THR A 572 14.74 -27.66 -2.21
C THR A 572 13.35 -27.63 -2.78
#